data_AF-A0A1G0NV40-F1
#
_entry.id   AF-A0A1G0NV40-F1
#
_cell.length_a   1.000
_cell.length_b   1.000
_cell.length_c   1.000
_cell.angle_alpha   90.00
_cell.angle_beta   90.00
_cell.angle_gamma   90.00
#
_symmetry.space_group_name_H-M   'P 1'
#
loop_
_entity.id
_entity.type
_entity.pdbx_description
1 polymer ?
#
loop_
_entity_poly.entity_id
_entity_poly.type
_entity_poly.pdbx_seq_one_letter_code
_entity_poly.pdbx_strand_id
1 'polypeptide(L)'
;MLKKIIYTILLLFPGYLTAQGEFNFFINNIEIPVLNKGYFYRSYHYSYNDKIEFLFSGGFFLSGKDGDSVWANAAAPECRIEDYLPGKVGSSFTSRLNRVYAIYASDPAFGDSWIQWKDAVSIGALFYDGDNDGTYNPVDLNSNGEWDSNEDRPDLLGDLTAWCVYNDSKDSNLRVFKNISPKGIEIHQTTFAYGLKSSEPMRNMVFIRYRITNTGIVSSEFDSVYFSSNTDPDLGDYYDDLVGCDTLINTGYMYNGGDDPKYGIFYPAMAIPLLQGPPAYIPNETFIDNNSNSIYNKGIDTPLDTAINNYGPYLGNEIFPGAKNLNMTSLIHHKYVPQEPKNSSMARNYMLGRLADNSLIDPCTWLLGSVMGDVNCSDVNPVFLYSGNPITKKGWIHTHPDDYRIMVNTGPFKLKANEPVDIWIAYVVSRENDSLGSLAKVIDNCIAAHSFYKTNFSDFVVGVDRNNPQKINEFNLQQNYPNPFNPKTNIGFRIANLPDGKAGFGFVTLKVFDVLGREVATLVNEEKPAGSYEVEFNASSLSSGIYFYQLRTDNYSSVKKMILLK
;
A
#
# COMPACT_ATOMS: atom_id res chain seq x y z
N MET A 1 30.95 -4.12 -50.70
CA MET A 1 31.31 -4.75 -49.41
C MET A 1 30.49 -4.04 -48.35
N LEU A 2 29.38 -4.67 -47.93
CA LEU A 2 28.39 -4.14 -46.98
C LEU A 2 29.06 -3.81 -45.63
N LYS A 3 28.85 -2.60 -45.10
CA LYS A 3 28.81 -2.38 -43.66
C LYS A 3 27.51 -1.65 -43.30
N LYS A 4 26.72 -2.37 -42.51
CA LYS A 4 25.41 -2.06 -41.98
C LYS A 4 25.39 -0.71 -41.26
N ILE A 5 24.46 0.15 -41.67
CA ILE A 5 23.87 1.17 -40.81
C ILE A 5 22.70 0.48 -40.12
N ILE A 6 22.84 0.14 -38.84
CA ILE A 6 21.71 -0.21 -37.98
C ILE A 6 21.28 1.08 -37.30
N TYR A 7 20.20 1.66 -37.78
CA TYR A 7 19.46 2.68 -37.04
C TYR A 7 18.86 2.01 -35.80
N THR A 8 19.34 2.42 -34.62
CA THR A 8 18.64 2.18 -33.36
C THR A 8 17.49 3.18 -33.30
N ILE A 9 16.33 2.77 -33.79
CA ILE A 9 15.07 3.44 -33.49
C ILE A 9 14.56 2.77 -32.20
N LEU A 10 15.00 3.28 -31.05
CA LEU A 10 14.33 3.04 -29.78
C LEU A 10 13.10 3.95 -29.77
N LEU A 11 12.02 3.51 -30.40
CA LEU A 11 10.73 4.16 -30.21
C LEU A 11 10.27 3.85 -28.77
N LEU A 12 10.31 4.89 -27.94
CA LEU A 12 9.61 4.97 -26.67
C LEU A 12 8.12 4.79 -26.93
N PHE A 13 7.61 3.61 -26.65
CA PHE A 13 6.18 3.35 -26.65
C PHE A 13 5.79 2.84 -25.26
N PRO A 14 4.62 3.26 -24.75
CA PRO A 14 4.09 2.76 -23.50
C PRO A 14 3.67 1.29 -23.67
N GLY A 15 4.04 0.44 -22.72
CA GLY A 15 3.72 -1.00 -22.53
C GLY A 15 3.29 -1.84 -23.74
N TYR A 16 4.05 -2.89 -24.07
CA TYR A 16 3.71 -3.85 -25.11
C TYR A 16 3.35 -5.23 -24.56
N LEU A 17 2.36 -5.87 -25.17
CA LEU A 17 2.07 -7.30 -25.01
C LEU A 17 3.22 -8.12 -25.60
N THR A 18 4.00 -8.78 -24.73
CA THR A 18 5.17 -9.58 -25.15
C THR A 18 4.79 -11.05 -25.43
N ALA A 19 3.68 -11.54 -24.86
CA ALA A 19 3.04 -12.82 -25.16
C ALA A 19 1.62 -12.84 -24.57
N GLN A 20 0.82 -13.89 -24.84
CA GLN A 20 -0.58 -14.06 -24.42
C GLN A 20 -0.85 -14.08 -22.89
N GLY A 21 0.08 -13.59 -22.05
CA GLY A 21 -0.04 -13.59 -20.60
C GLY A 21 0.91 -12.67 -19.83
N GLU A 22 1.64 -11.78 -20.49
CA GLU A 22 2.54 -10.81 -19.84
C GLU A 22 2.31 -9.41 -20.44
N PHE A 23 2.19 -8.42 -19.55
CA PHE A 23 2.12 -7.02 -19.89
C PHE A 23 3.25 -6.27 -19.17
N ASN A 24 4.13 -5.64 -19.93
CA ASN A 24 5.17 -4.79 -19.35
C ASN A 24 4.50 -3.51 -18.82
N PHE A 25 4.22 -3.49 -17.52
CA PHE A 25 3.62 -2.33 -16.85
C PHE A 25 4.71 -1.27 -16.70
N PHE A 26 4.78 -0.38 -17.69
CA PHE A 26 5.78 0.67 -17.79
C PHE A 26 5.13 2.03 -17.68
N ILE A 27 5.38 2.72 -16.57
CA ILE A 27 4.92 4.07 -16.32
C ILE A 27 5.84 4.81 -15.36
N ASN A 28 6.19 6.05 -15.72
CA ASN A 28 7.14 6.89 -14.99
C ASN A 28 8.51 6.25 -14.81
N ASN A 29 8.91 6.09 -13.56
CA ASN A 29 10.17 5.53 -13.18
C ASN A 29 10.04 4.01 -13.12
N ILE A 30 8.84 3.44 -13.24
CA ILE A 30 8.55 2.07 -12.85
C ILE A 30 8.29 1.21 -14.09
N GLU A 31 9.08 0.15 -14.22
CA GLU A 31 8.81 -0.96 -15.12
C GLU A 31 8.68 -2.23 -14.28
N ILE A 32 7.50 -2.84 -14.26
CA ILE A 32 7.26 -4.11 -13.57
C ILE A 32 6.37 -5.00 -14.47
N PRO A 33 6.87 -6.10 -15.03
CA PRO A 33 6.03 -7.00 -15.80
C PRO A 33 4.89 -7.56 -14.94
N VAL A 34 3.65 -7.46 -15.42
CA VAL A 34 2.46 -8.05 -14.80
C VAL A 34 2.06 -9.27 -15.61
N LEU A 35 1.98 -10.42 -14.95
CA LEU A 35 1.52 -11.66 -15.57
C LEU A 35 0.07 -11.97 -15.16
N ASN A 36 -0.69 -12.58 -16.07
CA ASN A 36 -2.08 -13.02 -15.85
C ASN A 36 -2.22 -14.24 -14.90
N LYS A 37 -1.29 -14.41 -13.96
CA LYS A 37 -1.25 -15.47 -12.94
C LYS A 37 -0.78 -14.97 -11.56
N GLY A 38 -0.82 -13.65 -11.36
CA GLY A 38 -0.55 -13.02 -10.07
C GLY A 38 0.90 -12.70 -9.77
N TYR A 39 1.77 -12.69 -10.79
CA TYR A 39 3.19 -12.42 -10.61
C TYR A 39 3.58 -11.04 -11.10
N PHE A 40 4.54 -10.50 -10.38
CA PHE A 40 5.41 -9.43 -10.81
C PHE A 40 6.83 -10.02 -10.82
N TYR A 41 7.47 -10.14 -11.98
CA TYR A 41 8.71 -10.93 -12.08
C TYR A 41 9.68 -10.37 -13.13
N ARG A 42 10.96 -10.72 -12.99
CA ARG A 42 12.15 -10.41 -13.82
C ARG A 42 12.94 -9.19 -13.39
N SER A 43 12.41 -7.99 -13.61
CA SER A 43 13.16 -6.77 -13.36
C SER A 43 12.19 -5.69 -12.90
N TYR A 44 12.51 -5.05 -11.77
CA TYR A 44 11.93 -3.76 -11.40
C TYR A 44 12.90 -2.70 -11.89
N HIS A 45 12.51 -1.97 -12.95
CA HIS A 45 13.28 -0.80 -13.34
C HIS A 45 12.74 0.41 -12.59
N TYR A 46 13.62 1.09 -11.86
CA TYR A 46 13.39 2.37 -11.22
C TYR A 46 14.26 3.45 -11.88
N SER A 47 13.69 4.23 -12.80
CA SER A 47 14.41 5.28 -13.52
C SER A 47 14.57 6.54 -12.66
N TYR A 48 15.69 6.67 -11.95
CA TYR A 48 16.04 7.89 -11.22
C TYR A 48 17.34 8.50 -11.75
N ASN A 49 17.28 9.43 -12.71
CA ASN A 49 18.43 10.11 -13.37
C ASN A 49 19.51 9.22 -14.04
N ASP A 50 19.76 7.99 -13.60
CA ASP A 50 20.78 7.05 -14.07
C ASP A 50 20.22 5.65 -14.44
N LYS A 51 18.92 5.41 -14.22
CA LYS A 51 18.22 4.13 -14.39
C LYS A 51 18.80 3.02 -13.51
N ILE A 52 18.15 2.78 -12.38
CA ILE A 52 18.40 1.60 -11.55
C ILE A 52 17.51 0.45 -12.01
N GLU A 53 18.09 -0.74 -12.04
CA GLU A 53 17.37 -2.01 -12.21
C GLU A 53 17.74 -2.93 -11.06
N PHE A 54 16.74 -3.48 -10.38
CA PHE A 54 16.92 -4.54 -9.40
C PHE A 54 16.03 -5.74 -9.73
N LEU A 55 16.48 -6.94 -9.33
CA LEU A 55 15.67 -8.13 -9.49
C LEU A 55 14.50 -8.03 -8.51
N PHE A 56 13.33 -8.42 -8.99
CA PHE A 56 12.12 -8.33 -8.19
C PHE A 56 11.22 -9.50 -8.50
N SER A 57 10.76 -10.15 -7.43
CA SER A 57 9.62 -11.05 -7.47
C SER A 57 8.56 -10.54 -6.51
N GLY A 58 7.33 -10.40 -6.99
CA GLY A 58 6.17 -10.02 -6.19
C GLY A 58 5.00 -10.94 -6.47
N GLY A 59 4.22 -11.20 -5.43
CA GLY A 59 3.09 -12.11 -5.48
C GLY A 59 2.39 -12.20 -4.13
N PHE A 60 1.70 -13.31 -3.88
CA PHE A 60 0.94 -13.47 -2.63
C PHE A 60 0.84 -14.93 -2.18
N PHE A 61 0.56 -15.09 -0.89
CA PHE A 61 0.08 -16.33 -0.30
C PHE A 61 -1.35 -16.16 0.22
N LEU A 62 -2.14 -17.22 0.12
CA LEU A 62 -3.41 -17.36 0.82
C LEU A 62 -3.38 -18.64 1.65
N SER A 63 -3.90 -18.55 2.88
CA SER A 63 -4.08 -19.72 3.73
C SER A 63 -5.31 -19.58 4.59
N GLY A 64 -6.06 -20.66 4.76
CA GLY A 64 -7.31 -20.68 5.52
C GLY A 64 -7.56 -22.03 6.16
N LYS A 65 -8.73 -22.13 6.78
CA LYS A 65 -9.32 -23.39 7.23
C LYS A 65 -10.53 -23.73 6.39
N ASP A 66 -10.66 -25.01 6.09
CA ASP A 66 -11.81 -25.63 5.43
C ASP A 66 -12.29 -26.74 6.36
N GLY A 67 -13.29 -26.42 7.20
CA GLY A 67 -13.54 -27.16 8.44
C GLY A 67 -12.29 -27.15 9.33
N ASP A 68 -11.84 -28.34 9.75
CA ASP A 68 -10.63 -28.49 10.57
C ASP A 68 -9.32 -28.51 9.76
N SER A 69 -9.40 -28.56 8.43
CA SER A 69 -8.23 -28.71 7.56
C SER A 69 -7.60 -27.37 7.20
N VAL A 70 -6.31 -27.22 7.46
CA VAL A 70 -5.52 -26.06 7.01
C VAL A 70 -5.12 -26.24 5.55
N TRP A 71 -5.32 -25.20 4.75
CA TRP A 71 -4.86 -25.13 3.37
C TRP A 71 -3.98 -23.89 3.17
N ALA A 72 -3.09 -23.96 2.18
CA ALA A 72 -2.38 -22.80 1.66
C ALA A 72 -2.12 -22.99 0.17
N ASN A 73 -2.20 -21.91 -0.59
CA ASN A 73 -1.80 -21.84 -1.99
C ASN A 73 -1.11 -20.47 -2.22
N ALA A 74 -0.36 -20.36 -3.31
CA ALA A 74 0.36 -19.11 -3.58
C ALA A 74 0.59 -18.85 -5.07
N ALA A 75 0.78 -17.57 -5.36
CA ALA A 75 1.39 -17.06 -6.57
C ALA A 75 2.71 -16.41 -6.14
N ALA A 76 3.76 -17.22 -6.03
CA ALA A 76 5.04 -16.87 -5.38
C ALA A 76 6.20 -17.53 -6.17
N PRO A 77 6.57 -16.97 -7.33
CA PRO A 77 7.47 -17.63 -8.29
C PRO A 77 8.90 -17.77 -7.77
N GLU A 78 9.36 -16.88 -6.90
CA GLU A 78 10.65 -16.99 -6.20
C GLU A 78 10.72 -18.26 -5.32
N CYS A 79 9.61 -18.62 -4.67
CA CYS A 79 9.48 -19.87 -3.91
C CYS A 79 9.20 -21.08 -4.82
N ARG A 80 9.08 -20.87 -6.15
CA ARG A 80 8.59 -21.85 -7.13
C ARG A 80 7.18 -22.36 -6.86
N ILE A 81 6.36 -21.59 -6.12
CA ILE A 81 4.97 -21.92 -5.83
C ILE A 81 4.08 -21.15 -6.81
N GLU A 82 3.60 -21.87 -7.81
CA GLU A 82 2.86 -21.34 -8.95
C GLU A 82 1.48 -22.01 -9.05
N ASP A 83 0.60 -21.79 -8.09
CA ASP A 83 -0.65 -22.56 -7.96
C ASP A 83 -1.82 -22.02 -8.78
N TYR A 84 -1.67 -20.84 -9.38
CA TYR A 84 -2.72 -20.11 -10.09
C TYR A 84 -2.58 -20.22 -11.62
N LEU A 85 -3.72 -20.38 -12.29
CA LEU A 85 -3.86 -20.43 -13.75
C LEU A 85 -4.68 -19.25 -14.25
N PRO A 86 -4.40 -18.71 -15.45
CA PRO A 86 -5.18 -17.62 -16.03
C PRO A 86 -6.68 -17.92 -16.17
N GLY A 87 -7.52 -16.92 -15.87
CA GLY A 87 -8.97 -16.97 -16.05
C GLY A 87 -9.77 -17.26 -14.78
N LYS A 88 -11.09 -17.36 -14.97
CA LYS A 88 -12.04 -17.81 -13.95
C LYS A 88 -11.96 -19.32 -13.70
N VAL A 89 -12.41 -19.78 -12.54
CA VAL A 89 -12.57 -21.21 -12.23
C VAL A 89 -13.45 -21.86 -13.31
N GLY A 90 -13.01 -23.01 -13.82
CA GLY A 90 -13.70 -23.73 -14.89
C GLY A 90 -13.49 -23.17 -16.29
N SER A 91 -12.80 -22.03 -16.47
CA SER A 91 -12.44 -21.53 -17.80
C SER A 91 -11.18 -22.23 -18.35
N SER A 92 -11.07 -22.32 -19.68
CA SER A 92 -9.83 -22.78 -20.31
C SER A 92 -8.75 -21.73 -20.17
N PHE A 93 -7.61 -22.05 -19.54
CA PHE A 93 -6.50 -21.11 -19.36
C PHE A 93 -5.88 -20.60 -20.67
N THR A 94 -6.16 -21.24 -21.81
CA THR A 94 -5.75 -20.81 -23.16
C THR A 94 -6.76 -19.89 -23.86
N SER A 95 -7.89 -19.58 -23.21
CA SER A 95 -8.90 -18.67 -23.75
C SER A 95 -8.31 -17.30 -24.05
N ARG A 96 -8.72 -16.68 -25.17
CA ARG A 96 -8.33 -15.31 -25.53
C ARG A 96 -8.72 -14.27 -24.48
N LEU A 97 -9.74 -14.58 -23.67
CA LEU A 97 -10.21 -13.71 -22.59
C LEU A 97 -9.26 -13.71 -21.39
N ASN A 98 -8.49 -14.78 -21.21
CA ASN A 98 -7.64 -14.97 -20.04
C ASN A 98 -6.28 -14.30 -20.27
N ARG A 99 -6.28 -12.97 -20.38
CA ARG A 99 -5.10 -12.12 -20.64
C ARG A 99 -5.03 -10.96 -19.66
N VAL A 100 -3.95 -10.20 -19.70
CA VAL A 100 -3.89 -8.89 -19.05
C VAL A 100 -4.57 -7.87 -19.97
N TYR A 101 -5.54 -7.16 -19.43
CA TYR A 101 -6.17 -6.00 -20.04
C TYR A 101 -5.49 -4.76 -19.51
N ALA A 102 -5.09 -3.85 -20.39
CA ALA A 102 -4.45 -2.60 -19.98
C ALA A 102 -5.11 -1.44 -20.70
N ILE A 103 -5.25 -0.33 -19.99
CA ILE A 103 -5.84 0.91 -20.48
C ILE A 103 -5.05 2.10 -19.94
N TYR A 104 -4.77 3.07 -20.81
CA TYR A 104 -4.15 4.32 -20.42
C TYR A 104 -5.21 5.41 -20.25
N ALA A 105 -4.99 6.33 -19.32
CA ALA A 105 -5.86 7.51 -19.20
C ALA A 105 -5.76 8.44 -20.41
N SER A 106 -4.71 8.31 -21.23
CA SER A 106 -4.56 9.02 -22.50
C SER A 106 -5.27 8.37 -23.68
N ASP A 107 -5.82 7.15 -23.51
CA ASP A 107 -6.57 6.50 -24.57
C ASP A 107 -7.87 7.28 -24.82
N PRO A 108 -8.29 7.49 -26.09
CA PRO A 108 -9.55 8.16 -26.39
C PRO A 108 -10.72 7.45 -25.70
N ALA A 109 -11.62 8.23 -25.10
CA ALA A 109 -12.90 7.73 -24.63
C ALA A 109 -13.62 7.00 -25.78
N PHE A 110 -14.28 5.88 -25.47
CA PHE A 110 -14.97 5.03 -26.46
C PHE A 110 -14.07 4.42 -27.54
N GLY A 111 -12.74 4.59 -27.45
CA GLY A 111 -11.78 3.99 -28.37
C GLY A 111 -11.62 2.48 -28.19
N ASP A 112 -10.69 1.90 -28.94
CA ASP A 112 -10.48 0.44 -28.98
C ASP A 112 -10.23 -0.18 -27.59
N SER A 113 -9.46 0.48 -26.71
CA SER A 113 -9.18 -0.05 -25.37
C SER A 113 -10.41 -0.05 -24.47
N TRP A 114 -11.26 0.98 -24.55
CA TRP A 114 -12.54 1.06 -23.84
C TRP A 114 -13.51 -0.02 -24.34
N ILE A 115 -13.62 -0.21 -25.65
CA ILE A 115 -14.46 -1.26 -26.24
C ILE A 115 -13.96 -2.64 -25.84
N GLN A 116 -12.64 -2.87 -25.90
CA GLN A 116 -12.03 -4.15 -25.50
C GLN A 116 -12.17 -4.45 -24.00
N TRP A 117 -12.36 -3.44 -23.15
CA TRP A 117 -12.64 -3.62 -21.72
C TRP A 117 -13.94 -4.41 -21.48
N LYS A 118 -14.85 -4.46 -22.46
CA LYS A 118 -16.05 -5.32 -22.40
C LYS A 118 -15.72 -6.79 -22.20
N ASP A 119 -14.65 -7.28 -22.84
CA ASP A 119 -14.19 -8.64 -22.61
C ASP A 119 -13.72 -8.83 -21.15
N ALA A 120 -13.05 -7.84 -20.55
CA ALA A 120 -12.62 -7.87 -19.14
C ALA A 120 -13.83 -7.88 -18.19
N VAL A 121 -14.82 -7.01 -18.43
CA VAL A 121 -16.06 -6.95 -17.64
C VAL A 121 -16.81 -8.29 -17.72
N SER A 122 -16.84 -8.94 -18.90
CA SER A 122 -17.48 -10.25 -19.08
C SER A 122 -16.90 -11.36 -18.19
N ILE A 123 -15.67 -11.17 -17.70
CA ILE A 123 -14.99 -12.08 -16.77
C ILE A 123 -14.73 -11.46 -15.39
N GLY A 124 -15.39 -10.35 -15.08
CA GLY A 124 -15.51 -9.79 -13.73
C GLY A 124 -14.57 -8.61 -13.40
N ALA A 125 -14.11 -7.86 -14.41
CA ALA A 125 -13.56 -6.53 -14.17
C ALA A 125 -14.68 -5.57 -13.72
N LEU A 126 -14.36 -4.64 -12.83
CA LEU A 126 -15.27 -3.54 -12.51
C LEU A 126 -15.32 -2.52 -13.66
N PHE A 127 -16.40 -1.73 -13.65
CA PHE A 127 -16.60 -0.58 -14.51
C PHE A 127 -17.55 0.40 -13.81
N TYR A 128 -17.49 1.66 -14.21
CA TYR A 128 -18.46 2.66 -13.80
C TYR A 128 -19.65 2.58 -14.74
N ASP A 129 -20.81 2.33 -14.16
CA ASP A 129 -22.11 2.18 -14.83
C ASP A 129 -22.84 3.52 -14.77
N GLY A 130 -22.72 4.32 -15.83
CA GLY A 130 -23.20 5.70 -15.84
C GLY A 130 -24.72 5.80 -16.00
N ASP A 131 -25.31 4.86 -16.72
CA ASP A 131 -26.75 4.81 -16.98
C ASP A 131 -27.51 3.88 -16.01
N ASN A 132 -26.78 3.13 -15.18
CA ASN A 132 -27.29 2.20 -14.17
C ASN A 132 -28.05 1.01 -14.77
N ASP A 133 -27.68 0.55 -15.96
CA ASP A 133 -28.30 -0.61 -16.61
C ASP A 133 -27.64 -1.97 -16.26
N GLY A 134 -26.52 -1.93 -15.52
CA GLY A 134 -25.76 -3.10 -15.09
C GLY A 134 -24.90 -3.74 -16.18
N THR A 135 -24.76 -3.12 -17.35
CA THR A 135 -24.13 -3.68 -18.54
C THR A 135 -23.13 -2.71 -19.17
N TYR A 136 -21.84 -3.06 -19.12
CA TYR A 136 -20.81 -2.25 -19.76
C TYR A 136 -20.96 -2.13 -21.29
N ASN A 137 -21.41 -0.96 -21.73
CA ASN A 137 -21.62 -0.56 -23.12
C ASN A 137 -21.18 0.91 -23.31
N PRO A 138 -19.86 1.17 -23.40
CA PRO A 138 -19.35 2.54 -23.55
C PRO A 138 -19.79 3.12 -24.90
N VAL A 139 -20.64 4.14 -24.87
CA VAL A 139 -21.16 4.85 -26.04
C VAL A 139 -21.19 6.34 -25.73
N ASP A 140 -20.71 7.15 -26.68
CA ASP A 140 -20.84 8.61 -26.68
C ASP A 140 -22.27 8.99 -27.09
N LEU A 141 -23.10 9.35 -26.12
CA LEU A 141 -24.53 9.61 -26.29
C LEU A 141 -24.81 10.96 -26.98
N ASN A 142 -23.90 11.93 -26.85
CA ASN A 142 -24.06 13.28 -27.39
C ASN A 142 -23.11 13.61 -28.56
N SER A 143 -22.24 12.65 -28.93
CA SER A 143 -21.26 12.76 -30.01
C SER A 143 -20.24 13.89 -29.82
N ASN A 144 -19.87 14.20 -28.56
CA ASN A 144 -18.88 15.24 -28.24
C ASN A 144 -17.43 14.71 -28.22
N GLY A 145 -17.22 13.39 -28.26
CA GLY A 145 -15.92 12.74 -28.19
C GLY A 145 -15.28 12.69 -26.79
N GLU A 146 -16.01 13.08 -25.75
CA GLU A 146 -15.60 13.14 -24.35
C GLU A 146 -16.51 12.24 -23.52
N TRP A 147 -16.00 11.70 -22.41
CA TRP A 147 -16.83 10.89 -21.53
C TRP A 147 -17.69 11.77 -20.59
N ASP A 148 -18.98 11.46 -20.52
CA ASP A 148 -19.94 12.09 -19.62
C ASP A 148 -20.37 11.15 -18.47
N SER A 149 -20.78 11.71 -17.33
CA SER A 149 -21.10 10.92 -16.12
C SER A 149 -22.30 9.98 -16.24
N ASN A 150 -23.10 10.12 -17.30
CA ASN A 150 -24.23 9.23 -17.58
C ASN A 150 -23.86 8.12 -18.60
N GLU A 151 -22.57 7.91 -18.84
CA GLU A 151 -22.03 6.92 -19.79
C GLU A 151 -21.05 6.00 -19.08
N ASP A 152 -20.88 4.80 -19.63
CA ASP A 152 -20.00 3.80 -19.04
C ASP A 152 -18.53 4.11 -19.26
N ARG A 153 -17.71 3.82 -18.25
CA ARG A 153 -16.25 3.83 -18.37
C ARG A 153 -15.59 2.65 -17.68
N PRO A 154 -14.41 2.20 -18.17
CA PRO A 154 -13.57 1.23 -17.48
C PRO A 154 -13.27 1.64 -16.03
N ASP A 155 -12.89 0.67 -15.20
CA ASP A 155 -12.29 0.90 -13.88
C ASP A 155 -10.85 1.44 -14.03
N LEU A 156 -10.74 2.64 -14.61
CA LEU A 156 -9.51 3.37 -14.85
C LEU A 156 -9.23 4.25 -13.63
N LEU A 157 -8.24 3.85 -12.84
CA LEU A 157 -7.89 4.46 -11.55
C LEU A 157 -6.71 5.43 -11.63
N GLY A 158 -5.73 5.13 -12.47
CA GLY A 158 -4.53 5.97 -12.69
C GLY A 158 -4.25 6.23 -14.17
N ASP A 159 -3.07 6.77 -14.45
CA ASP A 159 -2.62 7.05 -15.83
C ASP A 159 -2.41 5.77 -16.66
N LEU A 160 -2.15 4.65 -15.98
CA LEU A 160 -2.17 3.30 -16.53
C LEU A 160 -2.85 2.38 -15.54
N THR A 161 -3.88 1.66 -15.99
CA THR A 161 -4.53 0.58 -15.24
C THR A 161 -4.44 -0.72 -16.02
N ALA A 162 -4.01 -1.78 -15.34
CA ALA A 162 -3.99 -3.14 -15.83
C ALA A 162 -4.89 -4.02 -14.96
N TRP A 163 -5.56 -4.98 -15.58
CA TRP A 163 -6.47 -5.90 -14.93
C TRP A 163 -6.34 -7.32 -15.48
N CYS A 164 -6.39 -8.31 -14.61
CA CYS A 164 -6.51 -9.71 -15.00
C CYS A 164 -7.23 -10.52 -13.92
N VAL A 165 -7.69 -11.71 -14.30
CA VAL A 165 -8.24 -12.71 -13.38
C VAL A 165 -7.50 -14.02 -13.54
N TYR A 166 -7.27 -14.70 -12.42
CA TYR A 166 -6.65 -16.02 -12.36
C TYR A 166 -7.22 -16.82 -11.19
N ASN A 167 -7.06 -18.13 -11.20
CA ASN A 167 -7.72 -19.02 -10.26
C ASN A 167 -6.83 -20.19 -9.84
N ASP A 168 -7.14 -20.78 -8.70
CA ASP A 168 -6.34 -21.85 -8.12
C ASP A 168 -6.68 -23.24 -8.67
N SER A 169 -7.12 -23.41 -9.93
CA SER A 169 -7.49 -24.75 -10.46
C SER A 169 -6.31 -25.63 -10.87
N LYS A 170 -5.05 -25.23 -10.63
CA LYS A 170 -3.90 -26.06 -10.99
C LYS A 170 -3.97 -27.42 -10.29
N ASP A 171 -3.79 -28.50 -11.05
CA ASP A 171 -3.81 -29.86 -10.50
C ASP A 171 -2.83 -30.02 -9.34
N SER A 172 -3.28 -30.64 -8.24
CA SER A 172 -2.49 -30.75 -7.02
C SER A 172 -1.16 -31.49 -7.23
N ASN A 173 -1.08 -32.43 -8.19
CA ASN A 173 0.17 -33.15 -8.48
C ASN A 173 1.24 -32.25 -9.11
N LEU A 174 0.83 -31.11 -9.70
CA LEU A 174 1.70 -30.11 -10.31
C LEU A 174 2.04 -28.94 -9.35
N ARG A 175 1.53 -28.97 -8.12
CA ARG A 175 1.83 -27.97 -7.09
C ARG A 175 3.05 -28.36 -6.27
N VAL A 176 3.63 -27.36 -5.60
CA VAL A 176 4.63 -27.59 -4.55
C VAL A 176 3.97 -28.28 -3.36
N PHE A 177 2.80 -27.78 -2.94
CA PHE A 177 2.01 -28.36 -1.85
C PHE A 177 1.03 -29.41 -2.41
N LYS A 178 1.55 -30.60 -2.72
CA LYS A 178 0.80 -31.65 -3.44
C LYS A 178 -0.46 -32.17 -2.74
N ASN A 179 -0.54 -32.00 -1.42
CA ASN A 179 -1.66 -32.45 -0.60
C ASN A 179 -2.81 -31.42 -0.54
N ILE A 180 -2.68 -30.27 -1.21
CA ILE A 180 -3.72 -29.25 -1.26
C ILE A 180 -4.40 -29.29 -2.63
N SER A 181 -5.67 -29.71 -2.64
CA SER A 181 -6.54 -29.59 -3.80
C SER A 181 -6.95 -28.13 -4.04
N PRO A 182 -7.27 -27.74 -5.30
CA PRO A 182 -7.93 -26.48 -5.61
C PRO A 182 -9.08 -26.15 -4.65
N LYS A 183 -9.18 -24.89 -4.25
CA LYS A 183 -10.22 -24.35 -3.38
C LYS A 183 -11.33 -23.64 -4.15
N GLY A 184 -11.19 -23.49 -5.47
CA GLY A 184 -12.18 -22.78 -6.28
C GLY A 184 -12.13 -21.29 -5.99
N ILE A 185 -10.92 -20.76 -5.78
CA ILE A 185 -10.66 -19.35 -5.50
C ILE A 185 -10.27 -18.65 -6.79
N GLU A 186 -10.89 -17.49 -7.04
CA GLU A 186 -10.54 -16.55 -8.10
C GLU A 186 -9.90 -15.31 -7.47
N ILE A 187 -8.92 -14.74 -8.17
CA ILE A 187 -8.26 -13.49 -7.80
C ILE A 187 -8.41 -12.55 -8.99
N HIS A 188 -9.09 -11.43 -8.78
CA HIS A 188 -9.21 -10.36 -9.76
C HIS A 188 -8.23 -9.26 -9.33
N GLN A 189 -7.12 -9.18 -10.05
CA GLN A 189 -6.04 -8.25 -9.74
C GLN A 189 -6.19 -6.99 -10.58
N THR A 190 -6.24 -5.85 -9.92
CA THR A 190 -6.14 -4.52 -10.56
C THR A 190 -4.83 -3.90 -10.16
N THR A 191 -4.00 -3.54 -11.13
CA THR A 191 -2.71 -2.88 -10.93
C THR A 191 -2.76 -1.52 -11.60
N PHE A 192 -2.43 -0.44 -10.91
CA PHE A 192 -2.39 0.88 -11.54
C PHE A 192 -1.31 1.76 -10.93
N ALA A 193 -0.95 2.80 -11.66
CA ALA A 193 0.00 3.81 -11.22
C ALA A 193 -0.26 5.12 -11.96
N TYR A 194 0.37 6.19 -11.48
CA TYR A 194 0.26 7.52 -12.07
C TYR A 194 1.56 7.86 -12.81
N GLY A 195 1.40 8.63 -13.89
CA GLY A 195 2.41 9.05 -14.88
C GLY A 195 2.99 10.44 -14.58
N LEU A 196 3.77 11.02 -15.51
CA LEU A 196 4.70 12.12 -15.21
C LEU A 196 4.00 13.44 -14.86
N LYS A 197 2.70 13.53 -15.11
CA LYS A 197 1.86 14.66 -14.70
C LYS A 197 1.52 14.63 -13.21
N SER A 198 1.67 13.48 -12.55
CA SER A 198 1.60 13.38 -11.09
C SER A 198 2.89 13.89 -10.44
N SER A 199 2.74 14.71 -9.41
CA SER A 199 3.85 15.13 -8.55
C SER A 199 4.40 13.94 -7.77
N GLU A 200 5.62 14.08 -7.24
CA GLU A 200 6.03 13.25 -6.11
C GLU A 200 4.93 13.25 -5.03
N PRO A 201 4.64 12.10 -4.39
CA PRO A 201 5.40 10.85 -4.47
C PRO A 201 4.77 9.77 -5.39
N MET A 202 3.67 10.06 -6.08
CA MET A 202 2.87 9.05 -6.81
C MET A 202 3.61 8.34 -7.94
N ARG A 203 4.64 8.99 -8.51
CA ARG A 203 5.48 8.41 -9.57
C ARG A 203 6.38 7.26 -9.14
N ASN A 204 6.49 7.03 -7.83
CA ASN A 204 7.34 6.00 -7.24
C ASN A 204 6.51 4.87 -6.60
N MET A 205 5.26 4.71 -7.04
CA MET A 205 4.31 3.75 -6.49
C MET A 205 3.58 2.97 -7.58
N VAL A 206 3.33 1.69 -7.31
CA VAL A 206 2.36 0.86 -8.03
C VAL A 206 1.34 0.35 -7.02
N PHE A 207 0.08 0.63 -7.27
CA PHE A 207 -1.04 0.21 -6.42
C PHE A 207 -1.62 -1.08 -6.94
N ILE A 208 -2.00 -1.97 -6.02
CA ILE A 208 -2.55 -3.28 -6.36
C ILE A 208 -3.78 -3.54 -5.49
N ARG A 209 -4.91 -3.77 -6.15
CA ARG A 209 -6.13 -4.32 -5.53
C ARG A 209 -6.21 -5.80 -5.85
N TYR A 210 -6.23 -6.62 -4.80
CA TYR A 210 -6.59 -8.02 -4.88
C TYR A 210 -8.04 -8.19 -4.45
N ARG A 211 -8.92 -8.52 -5.40
CA ARG A 211 -10.26 -9.00 -5.09
C ARG A 211 -10.25 -10.52 -5.07
N ILE A 212 -10.46 -11.10 -3.89
CA ILE A 212 -10.40 -12.54 -3.65
C ILE A 212 -11.83 -13.06 -3.57
N THR A 213 -12.17 -14.01 -4.44
CA THR A 213 -13.52 -14.59 -4.53
C THR A 213 -13.46 -16.09 -4.28
N ASN A 214 -14.20 -16.57 -3.28
CA ASN A 214 -14.55 -17.99 -3.20
C ASN A 214 -15.76 -18.24 -4.09
N THR A 215 -15.65 -19.13 -5.08
CA THR A 215 -16.77 -19.46 -5.99
C THR A 215 -17.87 -20.30 -5.34
N GLY A 216 -17.61 -20.90 -4.18
CA GLY A 216 -18.53 -21.82 -3.51
C GLY A 216 -18.56 -23.23 -4.10
N ILE A 217 -17.81 -23.49 -5.18
CA ILE A 217 -17.79 -24.80 -5.86
C ILE A 217 -17.20 -25.88 -4.95
N VAL A 218 -16.21 -25.53 -4.11
CA VAL A 218 -15.54 -26.48 -3.20
C VAL A 218 -16.12 -26.39 -1.79
N SER A 219 -16.24 -25.18 -1.24
CA SER A 219 -16.77 -24.95 0.10
C SER A 219 -17.55 -23.63 0.14
N SER A 220 -18.64 -23.58 0.89
CA SER A 220 -19.46 -22.38 1.04
C SER A 220 -18.77 -21.27 1.84
N GLU A 221 -17.79 -21.61 2.67
CA GLU A 221 -17.02 -20.67 3.48
C GLU A 221 -15.65 -21.25 3.80
N PHE A 222 -14.60 -20.44 3.63
CA PHE A 222 -13.32 -20.68 4.26
C PHE A 222 -13.18 -19.76 5.46
N ASP A 223 -12.82 -20.32 6.61
CA ASP A 223 -12.67 -19.57 7.84
C ASP A 223 -11.20 -19.30 8.13
N SER A 224 -10.94 -18.33 9.01
CA SER A 224 -9.59 -18.02 9.49
C SER A 224 -8.60 -17.82 8.33
N VAL A 225 -9.03 -17.13 7.28
CA VAL A 225 -8.25 -16.87 6.07
C VAL A 225 -7.28 -15.73 6.32
N TYR A 226 -6.06 -15.89 5.84
CA TYR A 226 -5.02 -14.89 5.84
C TYR A 226 -4.58 -14.65 4.40
N PHE A 227 -4.23 -13.40 4.13
CA PHE A 227 -3.55 -12.97 2.91
C PHE A 227 -2.17 -12.46 3.27
N SER A 228 -1.19 -12.76 2.43
CA SER A 228 0.14 -12.18 2.51
C SER A 228 0.52 -11.58 1.17
N SER A 229 0.94 -10.32 1.16
CA SER A 229 1.80 -9.85 0.09
C SER A 229 3.18 -10.47 0.32
N ASN A 230 3.71 -11.18 -0.66
CA ASN A 230 5.02 -11.83 -0.58
C ASN A 230 5.93 -11.28 -1.65
N THR A 231 7.10 -10.82 -1.25
CA THR A 231 8.05 -10.16 -2.15
C THR A 231 9.48 -10.58 -1.88
N ASP A 232 10.24 -10.59 -2.96
CA ASP A 232 11.69 -10.76 -3.04
C ASP A 232 12.27 -9.53 -3.75
N PRO A 233 12.39 -8.39 -3.05
CA PRO A 233 13.20 -7.30 -3.55
C PRO A 233 14.67 -7.71 -3.38
N ASP A 234 15.42 -7.85 -4.47
CA ASP A 234 16.87 -8.02 -4.41
C ASP A 234 17.50 -6.64 -4.68
N LEU A 235 17.59 -5.76 -3.68
CA LEU A 235 17.93 -4.34 -3.89
C LEU A 235 19.42 -4.14 -4.21
N GLY A 236 19.80 -4.57 -5.41
CA GLY A 236 21.16 -4.44 -5.92
C GLY A 236 21.95 -5.71 -5.74
N ASP A 237 22.95 -5.67 -4.87
CA ASP A 237 23.62 -6.86 -4.38
C ASP A 237 22.91 -7.40 -3.13
N TYR A 238 22.05 -8.40 -3.32
CA TYR A 238 21.17 -8.94 -2.28
C TYR A 238 21.84 -9.31 -0.94
N TYR A 239 23.16 -9.51 -0.90
CA TYR A 239 23.88 -9.84 0.34
C TYR A 239 23.88 -8.70 1.37
N ASP A 240 23.53 -7.48 0.98
CA ASP A 240 23.49 -6.32 1.86
C ASP A 240 22.07 -5.94 2.32
N ASP A 241 21.03 -6.69 1.95
CA ASP A 241 19.64 -6.31 2.19
C ASP A 241 19.17 -6.52 3.63
N LEU A 242 18.54 -5.49 4.20
CA LEU A 242 17.93 -5.50 5.52
C LEU A 242 16.42 -5.30 5.42
N VAL A 243 15.69 -5.97 6.30
CA VAL A 243 14.21 -5.95 6.31
C VAL A 243 13.68 -5.40 7.63
N GLY A 244 12.45 -4.90 7.60
CA GLY A 244 11.71 -4.57 8.82
C GLY A 244 10.27 -4.19 8.57
N CYS A 245 9.61 -3.71 9.63
CA CYS A 245 8.24 -3.24 9.51
C CYS A 245 7.96 -2.01 10.37
N ASP A 246 7.06 -1.17 9.88
CA ASP A 246 6.43 -0.12 10.66
C ASP A 246 4.96 -0.50 10.90
N THR A 247 4.65 -0.82 12.15
CA THR A 247 3.31 -1.26 12.56
C THR A 247 2.30 -0.12 12.67
N LEU A 248 2.76 1.14 12.77
CA LEU A 248 1.88 2.31 12.84
C LEU A 248 1.29 2.67 11.48
N ILE A 249 2.02 2.35 10.41
CA ILE A 249 1.59 2.53 9.02
C ILE A 249 1.48 1.20 8.27
N ASN A 250 1.30 0.07 8.96
CA ASN A 250 1.03 -1.24 8.35
C ASN A 250 1.96 -1.61 7.18
N THR A 251 3.26 -1.33 7.31
CA THR A 251 4.19 -1.39 6.19
C THR A 251 5.33 -2.36 6.49
N GLY A 252 5.57 -3.31 5.57
CA GLY A 252 6.85 -4.03 5.50
C GLY A 252 7.81 -3.30 4.58
N TYR A 253 9.10 -3.31 4.88
CA TYR A 253 10.10 -2.65 4.04
C TYR A 253 11.40 -3.44 3.97
N MET A 254 12.15 -3.14 2.92
CA MET A 254 13.52 -3.57 2.70
C MET A 254 14.37 -2.36 2.28
N TYR A 255 15.60 -2.33 2.76
CA TYR A 255 16.57 -1.30 2.44
C TYR A 255 17.97 -1.89 2.43
N ASN A 256 18.80 -1.38 1.54
CA ASN A 256 20.20 -1.79 1.43
C ASN A 256 20.98 -1.39 2.70
N GLY A 257 21.81 -2.28 3.23
CA GLY A 257 22.55 -2.11 4.49
C GLY A 257 23.90 -1.40 4.39
N GLY A 258 24.39 -1.02 3.21
CA GLY A 258 25.72 -0.42 3.05
C GLY A 258 26.13 -0.07 1.62
N ASP A 259 27.44 -0.02 1.37
CA ASP A 259 27.99 0.28 0.04
C ASP A 259 27.72 -0.85 -0.95
N ASP A 260 27.00 -0.54 -2.04
CA ASP A 260 26.66 -1.47 -3.11
C ASP A 260 27.49 -1.16 -4.38
N PRO A 261 28.26 -2.13 -4.91
CA PRO A 261 29.07 -1.93 -6.12
C PRO A 261 28.24 -1.59 -7.38
N LYS A 262 26.93 -1.83 -7.37
CA LYS A 262 25.98 -1.59 -8.46
C LYS A 262 25.40 -0.17 -8.44
N TYR A 263 25.21 0.42 -7.27
CA TYR A 263 24.49 1.71 -7.12
C TYR A 263 25.33 2.86 -6.54
N GLY A 264 26.56 2.61 -6.11
CA GLY A 264 27.42 3.63 -5.52
C GLY A 264 26.89 4.06 -4.16
N ILE A 265 26.75 5.37 -3.91
CA ILE A 265 26.27 5.91 -2.63
C ILE A 265 24.76 6.21 -2.59
N PHE A 266 24.03 5.89 -3.65
CA PHE A 266 22.60 6.22 -3.77
C PHE A 266 21.79 4.91 -3.82
N TYR A 267 21.34 4.43 -2.68
CA TYR A 267 20.76 3.08 -2.54
C TYR A 267 19.24 3.10 -2.65
N PRO A 268 18.59 2.15 -3.34
CA PRO A 268 17.15 2.06 -3.32
C PRO A 268 16.66 1.49 -1.96
N ALA A 269 15.44 1.87 -1.59
CA ALA A 269 14.64 1.21 -0.56
C ALA A 269 13.27 0.89 -1.17
N MET A 270 12.68 -0.23 -0.75
CA MET A 270 11.36 -0.66 -1.19
C MET A 270 10.47 -0.97 0.00
N ALA A 271 9.19 -0.63 -0.11
CA ALA A 271 8.20 -0.89 0.92
C ALA A 271 6.89 -1.42 0.33
N ILE A 272 6.18 -2.19 1.14
CA ILE A 272 4.87 -2.76 0.86
C ILE A 272 3.90 -2.34 1.97
N PRO A 273 3.29 -1.14 1.85
CA PRO A 273 2.19 -0.74 2.73
C PRO A 273 0.94 -1.57 2.44
N LEU A 274 0.31 -2.10 3.50
CA LEU A 274 -1.06 -2.60 3.47
C LEU A 274 -2.02 -1.42 3.64
N LEU A 275 -2.50 -0.88 2.52
CA LEU A 275 -3.34 0.33 2.47
C LEU A 275 -4.74 0.08 3.04
N GLN A 276 -5.30 -1.11 2.76
CA GLN A 276 -6.55 -1.60 3.33
C GLN A 276 -6.55 -3.13 3.37
N GLY A 277 -6.68 -3.68 4.57
CA GLY A 277 -6.94 -5.11 4.77
C GLY A 277 -8.44 -5.42 4.89
N PRO A 278 -8.80 -6.70 4.87
CA PRO A 278 -10.18 -7.17 4.69
C PRO A 278 -11.12 -6.64 5.79
N PRO A 279 -12.40 -6.36 5.48
CA PRO A 279 -13.39 -6.04 6.50
C PRO A 279 -13.58 -7.22 7.47
N ALA A 280 -13.53 -6.96 8.77
CA ALA A 280 -13.74 -7.95 9.82
C ALA A 280 -14.78 -7.47 10.84
N TYR A 281 -15.75 -8.33 11.10
CA TYR A 281 -16.76 -8.17 12.14
C TYR A 281 -16.29 -8.91 13.40
N ILE A 282 -16.05 -8.16 14.48
CA ILE A 282 -15.54 -8.70 15.74
C ILE A 282 -16.55 -8.32 16.85
N PRO A 283 -17.29 -9.29 17.41
CA PRO A 283 -18.25 -9.03 18.47
C PRO A 283 -17.61 -8.32 19.67
N ASN A 284 -18.30 -7.28 20.17
CA ASN A 284 -17.88 -6.42 21.28
C ASN A 284 -16.63 -5.56 21.03
N GLU A 285 -16.08 -5.58 19.82
CA GLU A 285 -14.99 -4.69 19.41
C GLU A 285 -15.47 -3.74 18.30
N THR A 286 -16.02 -4.28 17.21
CA THR A 286 -16.49 -3.48 16.08
C THR A 286 -18.01 -3.29 16.08
N PHE A 287 -18.75 -4.08 16.86
CA PHE A 287 -20.19 -3.94 17.08
C PHE A 287 -20.64 -4.54 18.43
N ILE A 288 -21.75 -4.03 18.98
CA ILE A 288 -22.45 -4.66 20.11
C ILE A 288 -23.41 -5.70 19.55
N ASP A 289 -23.21 -6.96 19.94
CA ASP A 289 -24.03 -8.11 19.57
C ASP A 289 -25.27 -8.19 20.47
N ASN A 290 -26.37 -7.58 20.03
CA ASN A 290 -27.59 -7.42 20.84
C ASN A 290 -28.41 -8.70 20.92
N ASN A 291 -28.22 -9.65 20.01
CA ASN A 291 -28.93 -10.92 19.97
C ASN A 291 -28.05 -12.13 20.36
N SER A 292 -26.78 -11.90 20.70
CA SER A 292 -25.81 -12.89 21.18
C SER A 292 -25.53 -14.04 20.20
N ASN A 293 -25.56 -13.78 18.89
CA ASN A 293 -25.29 -14.78 17.86
C ASN A 293 -23.87 -14.66 17.24
N SER A 294 -23.08 -13.68 17.66
CA SER A 294 -21.72 -13.38 17.18
C SER A 294 -21.63 -13.03 15.69
N ILE A 295 -22.74 -12.62 15.07
CA ILE A 295 -22.84 -12.23 13.66
C ILE A 295 -23.47 -10.86 13.60
N TYR A 296 -22.79 -9.91 12.94
CA TYR A 296 -23.38 -8.59 12.76
C TYR A 296 -24.67 -8.65 11.93
N ASN A 297 -25.77 -8.20 12.52
CA ASN A 297 -27.07 -8.10 11.91
C ASN A 297 -27.50 -6.63 11.84
N LYS A 298 -27.45 -6.06 10.64
CA LYS A 298 -27.88 -4.68 10.38
C LYS A 298 -29.29 -4.43 10.91
N GLY A 299 -29.44 -3.43 11.77
CA GLY A 299 -30.71 -3.04 12.39
C GLY A 299 -31.07 -3.79 13.66
N ILE A 300 -30.32 -4.84 14.03
CA ILE A 300 -30.42 -5.51 15.34
C ILE A 300 -29.22 -5.10 16.20
N ASP A 301 -28.03 -5.17 15.64
CA ASP A 301 -26.78 -4.86 16.32
C ASP A 301 -26.38 -3.41 16.19
N THR A 302 -25.57 -2.94 17.15
CA THR A 302 -25.11 -1.56 17.18
C THR A 302 -23.67 -1.48 16.67
N PRO A 303 -23.41 -0.84 15.52
CA PRO A 303 -22.04 -0.68 15.02
C PRO A 303 -21.23 0.23 15.95
N LEU A 304 -20.02 -0.19 16.29
CA LEU A 304 -19.03 0.59 17.05
C LEU A 304 -17.91 1.13 16.15
N ASP A 305 -17.68 0.47 15.02
CA ASP A 305 -16.69 0.85 14.00
C ASP A 305 -17.30 0.72 12.60
N THR A 306 -16.59 1.16 11.57
CA THR A 306 -17.00 1.04 10.17
C THR A 306 -15.78 0.81 9.27
N ALA A 307 -15.78 -0.31 8.55
CA ALA A 307 -14.81 -0.56 7.49
C ALA A 307 -15.24 0.17 6.21
N ILE A 308 -14.28 0.67 5.44
CA ILE A 308 -14.50 1.37 4.17
C ILE A 308 -13.54 0.80 3.14
N ASN A 309 -14.07 0.26 2.05
CA ASN A 309 -13.28 -0.14 0.90
C ASN A 309 -13.42 0.92 -0.19
N ASN A 310 -12.30 1.55 -0.55
CA ASN A 310 -12.24 2.58 -1.58
C ASN A 310 -12.01 1.95 -2.97
N TYR A 311 -12.77 2.37 -3.98
CA TYR A 311 -12.71 1.86 -5.35
C TYR A 311 -12.38 2.94 -6.38
N GLY A 312 -11.87 4.09 -5.95
CA GLY A 312 -11.57 5.21 -6.82
C GLY A 312 -12.69 6.25 -6.87
N PRO A 313 -12.39 7.44 -7.42
CA PRO A 313 -13.28 8.59 -7.36
C PRO A 313 -14.62 8.38 -8.08
N TYR A 314 -14.66 7.48 -9.06
CA TYR A 314 -15.86 7.21 -9.86
C TYR A 314 -16.72 6.08 -9.31
N LEU A 315 -16.12 4.97 -8.88
CA LEU A 315 -16.84 3.86 -8.26
C LEU A 315 -17.22 4.14 -6.79
N GLY A 316 -16.59 5.14 -6.18
CA GLY A 316 -16.85 5.53 -4.81
C GLY A 316 -16.25 4.55 -3.80
N ASN A 317 -17.02 4.25 -2.77
CA ASN A 317 -16.63 3.35 -1.70
C ASN A 317 -17.78 2.43 -1.29
N GLU A 318 -17.40 1.32 -0.69
CA GLU A 318 -18.31 0.41 -0.01
C GLU A 318 -18.10 0.49 1.49
N ILE A 319 -19.21 0.56 2.22
CA ILE A 319 -19.23 0.83 3.66
C ILE A 319 -19.76 -0.40 4.38
N PHE A 320 -19.03 -0.84 5.40
CA PHE A 320 -19.37 -1.99 6.24
C PHE A 320 -19.54 -1.54 7.69
N PRO A 321 -20.73 -1.05 8.08
CA PRO A 321 -20.99 -0.67 9.47
C PRO A 321 -20.87 -1.90 10.37
N GLY A 322 -20.23 -1.75 11.53
CA GLY A 322 -20.05 -2.85 12.48
C GLY A 322 -18.81 -3.70 12.20
N ALA A 323 -18.02 -3.36 11.18
CA ALA A 323 -16.73 -3.97 10.88
C ALA A 323 -15.60 -2.94 11.02
N LYS A 324 -14.36 -3.43 10.97
CA LYS A 324 -13.16 -2.60 10.71
C LYS A 324 -12.34 -3.22 9.58
N ASN A 325 -11.58 -2.43 8.84
CA ASN A 325 -10.56 -2.97 7.95
C ASN A 325 -9.40 -3.52 8.79
N LEU A 326 -9.02 -4.78 8.57
CA LEU A 326 -7.89 -5.35 9.31
C LEU A 326 -6.58 -4.66 8.92
N ASN A 327 -5.76 -4.42 9.94
CA ASN A 327 -4.39 -3.94 9.81
C ASN A 327 -3.44 -5.09 9.44
N MET A 328 -2.15 -4.78 9.29
CA MET A 328 -1.11 -5.80 9.23
C MET A 328 -1.12 -6.58 10.55
N THR A 329 -1.19 -7.91 10.47
CA THR A 329 -1.32 -8.78 11.65
C THR A 329 -0.03 -9.51 11.99
N SER A 330 0.88 -9.61 11.04
CA SER A 330 2.25 -10.07 11.26
C SER A 330 3.14 -9.69 10.07
N LEU A 331 4.43 -9.60 10.32
CA LEU A 331 5.46 -9.59 9.28
C LEU A 331 6.48 -10.67 9.61
N ILE A 332 6.87 -11.46 8.62
CA ILE A 332 7.96 -12.42 8.74
C ILE A 332 8.84 -12.36 7.49
N HIS A 333 10.14 -12.57 7.67
CA HIS A 333 11.05 -12.84 6.55
C HIS A 333 11.29 -14.33 6.37
N HIS A 334 11.68 -14.78 5.19
CA HIS A 334 12.08 -16.17 4.96
C HIS A 334 13.08 -16.28 3.80
N LYS A 335 13.76 -17.43 3.76
CA LYS A 335 14.53 -18.01 2.64
C LYS A 335 15.44 -19.10 3.21
N TYR A 336 16.24 -18.71 4.21
CA TYR A 336 17.18 -19.58 4.92
C TYR A 336 16.79 -19.79 6.37
N VAL A 337 16.67 -18.70 7.13
CA VAL A 337 16.29 -18.71 8.56
C VAL A 337 15.24 -17.62 8.80
N PRO A 338 13.95 -17.99 8.90
CA PRO A 338 13.39 -19.31 8.61
C PRO A 338 13.49 -19.68 7.10
N GLN A 339 13.54 -20.98 6.80
CA GLN A 339 13.64 -21.49 5.42
C GLN A 339 12.38 -21.19 4.61
N GLU A 340 12.45 -21.26 3.27
CA GLU A 340 11.25 -21.17 2.41
C GLU A 340 10.15 -22.18 2.83
N PRO A 341 8.85 -21.83 2.67
CA PRO A 341 7.75 -22.71 3.06
C PRO A 341 7.69 -23.97 2.19
N LYS A 342 7.85 -25.15 2.81
CA LYS A 342 7.88 -26.45 2.11
C LYS A 342 6.53 -27.17 2.08
N ASN A 343 5.56 -26.73 2.86
CA ASN A 343 4.20 -27.28 2.93
C ASN A 343 3.21 -26.22 3.42
N SER A 344 1.91 -26.55 3.34
CA SER A 344 0.83 -25.63 3.71
C SER A 344 0.83 -25.21 5.18
N SER A 345 1.28 -26.09 6.10
CA SER A 345 1.35 -25.76 7.52
C SER A 345 2.45 -24.74 7.81
N MET A 346 3.62 -24.89 7.19
CA MET A 346 4.70 -23.90 7.28
C MET A 346 4.26 -22.55 6.70
N ALA A 347 3.68 -22.55 5.50
CA ALA A 347 3.16 -21.32 4.89
C ALA A 347 2.15 -20.63 5.82
N ARG A 348 1.21 -21.40 6.40
CA ARG A 348 0.27 -20.89 7.40
C ARG A 348 0.98 -20.31 8.62
N ASN A 349 1.94 -21.00 9.20
CA ASN A 349 2.66 -20.50 10.38
C ASN A 349 3.39 -19.19 10.09
N TYR A 350 4.01 -19.07 8.92
CA TYR A 350 4.69 -17.84 8.49
C TYR A 350 3.70 -16.69 8.37
N MET A 351 2.51 -16.94 7.80
CA MET A 351 1.43 -15.96 7.73
C MET A 351 0.87 -15.54 9.10
N LEU A 352 1.18 -16.29 10.16
CA LEU A 352 0.86 -15.96 11.56
C LEU A 352 2.03 -15.31 12.31
N GLY A 353 3.15 -15.01 11.63
CA GLY A 353 4.36 -14.47 12.25
C GLY A 353 5.12 -15.49 13.10
N ARG A 354 5.05 -16.78 12.75
CA ARG A 354 5.62 -17.91 13.52
C ARG A 354 6.64 -18.69 12.72
N LEU A 355 7.50 -19.43 13.41
CA LEU A 355 8.42 -20.38 12.79
C LEU A 355 7.70 -21.61 12.25
N ALA A 356 8.43 -22.45 11.50
CA ALA A 356 7.90 -23.61 10.80
C ALA A 356 7.18 -24.60 11.73
N ASP A 357 7.65 -24.71 12.98
CA ASP A 357 7.10 -25.55 14.06
C ASP A 357 5.99 -24.86 14.88
N ASN A 358 5.49 -23.71 14.40
CA ASN A 358 4.47 -22.87 15.04
C ASN A 358 4.95 -22.14 16.31
N SER A 359 6.25 -22.19 16.64
CA SER A 359 6.81 -21.41 17.75
C SER A 359 6.89 -19.91 17.40
N LEU A 360 6.88 -19.06 18.41
CA LEU A 360 7.23 -17.65 18.23
C LEU A 360 8.75 -17.48 18.19
N ILE A 361 9.21 -16.46 17.47
CA ILE A 361 10.57 -15.98 17.58
C ILE A 361 10.71 -15.22 18.90
N ASP A 362 11.80 -15.41 19.63
CA ASP A 362 12.09 -14.65 20.85
C ASP A 362 13.00 -13.45 20.50
N PRO A 363 12.52 -12.19 20.57
CA PRO A 363 13.31 -11.00 20.24
C PRO A 363 14.57 -10.83 21.11
N CYS A 364 14.61 -11.43 22.30
CA CYS A 364 15.76 -11.35 23.21
C CYS A 364 16.91 -12.26 22.80
N THR A 365 16.62 -13.37 22.11
CA THR A 365 17.62 -14.39 21.75
C THR A 365 17.74 -14.61 20.24
N TRP A 366 16.89 -13.96 19.43
CA TRP A 366 16.89 -14.11 17.99
C TRP A 366 18.20 -13.62 17.38
N LEU A 367 18.89 -14.52 16.67
CA LEU A 367 20.23 -14.23 16.18
C LEU A 367 20.24 -13.14 15.10
N LEU A 368 19.18 -13.00 14.30
CA LEU A 368 19.20 -12.10 13.15
C LEU A 368 18.82 -10.65 13.48
N GLY A 369 18.40 -10.36 14.71
CA GLY A 369 18.02 -9.01 15.11
C GLY A 369 18.46 -8.65 16.53
N SER A 370 18.47 -7.36 16.82
CA SER A 370 18.83 -6.82 18.13
C SER A 370 17.80 -5.81 18.60
N VAL A 371 17.44 -5.83 19.88
CA VAL A 371 16.58 -4.81 20.49
C VAL A 371 17.44 -3.67 21.03
N MET A 372 17.14 -2.44 20.62
CA MET A 372 17.96 -1.24 20.88
C MET A 372 17.13 -0.08 21.46
N GLY A 373 17.81 0.95 21.99
CA GLY A 373 17.19 2.23 22.37
C GLY A 373 16.32 2.19 23.63
N ASP A 374 16.85 1.58 24.71
CA ASP A 374 16.19 1.41 26.02
C ASP A 374 14.85 0.65 25.98
N VAL A 375 14.63 -0.13 24.92
CA VAL A 375 13.47 -1.03 24.80
C VAL A 375 13.81 -2.36 25.45
N ASN A 376 12.94 -2.83 26.35
CA ASN A 376 13.05 -4.17 26.90
C ASN A 376 12.60 -5.20 25.85
N CYS A 377 13.46 -6.15 25.51
CA CYS A 377 13.17 -7.15 24.48
C CYS A 377 11.95 -8.02 24.79
N SER A 378 11.63 -8.24 26.08
CA SER A 378 10.44 -9.00 26.48
C SER A 378 9.12 -8.27 26.21
N ASP A 379 9.15 -6.96 25.98
CA ASP A 379 7.97 -6.16 25.66
C ASP A 379 7.76 -6.03 24.14
N VAL A 380 8.69 -6.53 23.33
CA VAL A 380 8.60 -6.51 21.86
C VAL A 380 7.63 -7.59 21.40
N ASN A 381 6.66 -7.21 20.56
CA ASN A 381 5.75 -8.18 19.96
C ASN A 381 6.48 -9.02 18.89
N PRO A 382 6.62 -10.34 19.08
CA PRO A 382 7.45 -11.17 18.20
C PRO A 382 6.84 -11.45 16.81
N VAL A 383 5.54 -11.20 16.60
CA VAL A 383 4.88 -11.48 15.32
C VAL A 383 5.14 -10.40 14.26
N PHE A 384 5.73 -9.28 14.66
CA PHE A 384 6.14 -8.18 13.80
C PHE A 384 7.66 -8.13 13.76
N LEU A 385 8.25 -8.95 12.88
CA LEU A 385 9.71 -9.04 12.79
C LEU A 385 10.31 -7.66 12.50
N TYR A 386 11.26 -7.29 13.35
CA TYR A 386 12.02 -6.06 13.27
C TYR A 386 11.14 -4.79 13.21
N SER A 387 10.18 -4.72 14.14
CA SER A 387 9.25 -3.58 14.28
C SER A 387 9.87 -2.29 14.86
N GLY A 388 11.19 -2.24 15.01
CA GLY A 388 11.94 -1.09 15.45
C GLY A 388 12.24 -0.11 14.32
N ASN A 389 12.80 1.04 14.66
CA ASN A 389 13.17 2.08 13.71
C ASN A 389 14.71 2.11 13.56
N PRO A 390 15.25 1.68 12.41
CA PRO A 390 16.69 1.67 12.14
C PRO A 390 17.35 3.05 12.17
N ILE A 391 16.63 4.10 11.76
CA ILE A 391 17.13 5.49 11.69
C ILE A 391 17.46 6.00 13.10
N THR A 392 16.57 5.74 14.06
CA THR A 392 16.74 6.16 15.47
C THR A 392 17.43 5.11 16.34
N LYS A 393 17.70 3.91 15.80
CA LYS A 393 18.26 2.75 16.51
C LYS A 393 17.45 2.39 17.76
N LYS A 394 16.13 2.36 17.63
CA LYS A 394 15.20 2.06 18.74
C LYS A 394 14.23 0.94 18.38
N GLY A 395 14.02 0.00 19.30
CA GLY A 395 13.17 -1.18 19.08
C GLY A 395 13.94 -2.35 18.49
N TRP A 396 13.22 -3.33 17.96
CA TRP A 396 13.82 -4.54 17.38
C TRP A 396 14.25 -4.30 15.93
N ILE A 397 15.55 -4.37 15.66
CA ILE A 397 16.14 -4.02 14.37
C ILE A 397 16.84 -5.25 13.79
N HIS A 398 16.67 -5.47 12.50
CA HIS A 398 17.40 -6.50 11.77
C HIS A 398 18.88 -6.12 11.64
N THR A 399 19.78 -7.04 11.93
CA THR A 399 21.23 -6.75 11.97
C THR A 399 22.06 -7.69 11.09
N HIS A 400 21.42 -8.53 10.29
CA HIS A 400 22.08 -9.57 9.50
C HIS A 400 21.69 -9.45 8.03
N PRO A 401 22.39 -8.61 7.25
CA PRO A 401 22.06 -8.45 5.84
C PRO A 401 22.32 -9.75 5.05
N ASP A 402 21.42 -10.07 4.15
CA ASP A 402 21.42 -11.25 3.26
C ASP A 402 20.22 -11.13 2.30
N ASP A 403 20.06 -12.08 1.39
CA ASP A 403 18.86 -12.20 0.56
C ASP A 403 17.70 -12.73 1.41
N TYR A 404 16.67 -11.90 1.54
CA TYR A 404 15.46 -12.20 2.28
C TYR A 404 14.22 -11.93 1.46
N ARG A 405 13.22 -12.77 1.68
CA ARG A 405 11.84 -12.51 1.25
C ARG A 405 11.04 -12.02 2.43
N ILE A 406 10.06 -11.16 2.19
CA ILE A 406 9.14 -10.71 3.24
C ILE A 406 7.70 -11.06 2.93
N MET A 407 6.97 -11.40 3.98
CA MET A 407 5.53 -11.67 3.98
C MET A 407 4.84 -10.62 4.86
N VAL A 408 4.09 -9.72 4.23
CA VAL A 408 3.23 -8.72 4.90
C VAL A 408 1.82 -9.29 5.00
N ASN A 409 1.40 -9.65 6.21
CA ASN A 409 0.21 -10.49 6.41
C ASN A 409 -0.97 -9.71 6.99
N THR A 410 -2.19 -10.10 6.62
CA THR A 410 -3.43 -9.63 7.24
C THR A 410 -4.46 -10.77 7.34
N GLY A 411 -5.21 -10.80 8.44
CA GLY A 411 -6.21 -11.81 8.78
C GLY A 411 -6.39 -11.96 10.31
N PRO A 412 -7.25 -12.86 10.80
CA PRO A 412 -8.10 -13.74 10.03
C PRO A 412 -9.34 -13.02 9.49
N PHE A 413 -9.80 -13.42 8.31
CA PHE A 413 -11.13 -13.08 7.80
C PHE A 413 -11.87 -14.32 7.29
N LYS A 414 -13.16 -14.20 7.06
CA LYS A 414 -13.98 -15.24 6.43
C LYS A 414 -14.09 -14.98 4.94
N LEU A 415 -13.93 -16.01 4.13
CA LEU A 415 -14.11 -15.96 2.68
C LEU A 415 -15.33 -16.80 2.29
N LYS A 416 -16.49 -16.15 2.26
CA LYS A 416 -17.77 -16.77 1.93
C LYS A 416 -17.96 -16.87 0.41
N ALA A 417 -18.75 -17.86 -0.01
CA ALA A 417 -19.05 -18.08 -1.41
C ALA A 417 -19.74 -16.85 -2.02
N ASN A 418 -19.18 -16.34 -3.12
CA ASN A 418 -19.67 -15.20 -3.90
C ASN A 418 -19.75 -13.87 -3.13
N GLU A 419 -19.08 -13.77 -1.98
CA GLU A 419 -18.88 -12.53 -1.24
C GLU A 419 -17.38 -12.17 -1.33
N PRO A 420 -16.95 -11.43 -2.38
CA PRO A 420 -15.55 -11.13 -2.59
C PRO A 420 -14.97 -10.27 -1.46
N VAL A 421 -13.68 -10.45 -1.20
CA VAL A 421 -12.93 -9.66 -0.22
C VAL A 421 -11.82 -8.91 -0.94
N ASP A 422 -11.85 -7.58 -0.83
CA ASP A 422 -10.84 -6.70 -1.40
C ASP A 422 -9.71 -6.41 -0.40
N ILE A 423 -8.47 -6.42 -0.90
CA ILE A 423 -7.27 -6.04 -0.17
C ILE A 423 -6.43 -5.12 -1.05
N TRP A 424 -5.93 -4.03 -0.47
CA TRP A 424 -5.09 -3.06 -1.17
C TRP A 424 -3.70 -2.99 -0.59
N ILE A 425 -2.72 -3.06 -1.48
CA ILE A 425 -1.31 -2.80 -1.19
C ILE A 425 -0.75 -1.79 -2.19
N ALA A 426 0.46 -1.31 -1.92
CA ALA A 426 1.29 -0.72 -2.96
C ALA A 426 2.71 -1.30 -2.92
N TYR A 427 3.40 -1.23 -4.04
CA TYR A 427 4.86 -1.30 -4.10
C TYR A 427 5.38 0.12 -4.19
N VAL A 428 6.14 0.54 -3.19
CA VAL A 428 6.68 1.89 -3.07
C VAL A 428 8.20 1.81 -3.10
N VAL A 429 8.84 2.58 -3.96
CA VAL A 429 10.30 2.61 -4.07
C VAL A 429 10.80 4.03 -3.80
N SER A 430 11.98 4.17 -3.24
CA SER A 430 12.63 5.47 -3.04
C SER A 430 14.14 5.32 -3.10
N ARG A 431 14.83 6.43 -3.31
CA ARG A 431 16.29 6.48 -3.39
C ARG A 431 16.78 7.86 -3.00
N GLU A 432 17.72 7.91 -2.08
CA GLU A 432 18.37 9.11 -1.57
C GLU A 432 19.90 8.91 -1.55
N ASN A 433 20.63 9.86 -0.96
CA ASN A 433 22.10 9.88 -0.96
C ASN A 433 22.75 8.97 0.11
N ASP A 434 21.94 8.23 0.85
CA ASP A 434 22.37 7.20 1.79
C ASP A 434 21.22 6.20 2.08
N SER A 435 21.57 5.06 2.68
CA SER A 435 20.65 3.95 2.95
C SER A 435 19.51 4.34 3.88
N LEU A 436 19.82 5.01 5.00
CA LEU A 436 18.82 5.39 6.00
C LEU A 436 17.95 6.56 5.52
N GLY A 437 18.50 7.46 4.70
CA GLY A 437 17.76 8.49 3.99
C GLY A 437 16.76 7.89 3.00
N SER A 438 17.17 6.83 2.29
CA SER A 438 16.28 6.11 1.35
C SER A 438 15.16 5.39 2.09
N LEU A 439 15.47 4.78 3.23
CA LEU A 439 14.47 4.23 4.16
C LEU A 439 13.53 5.32 4.67
N ALA A 440 14.03 6.47 5.12
CA ALA A 440 13.19 7.58 5.57
C ALA A 440 12.24 8.04 4.45
N LYS A 441 12.76 8.19 3.23
CA LYS A 441 11.99 8.62 2.08
C LYS A 441 10.92 7.61 1.66
N VAL A 442 11.22 6.31 1.69
CA VAL A 442 10.24 5.29 1.34
C VAL A 442 9.09 5.25 2.36
N ILE A 443 9.39 5.49 3.64
CA ILE A 443 8.38 5.60 4.70
C ILE A 443 7.49 6.85 4.49
N ASP A 444 8.06 8.01 4.19
CA ASP A 444 7.30 9.21 3.84
C ASP A 444 6.37 8.97 2.65
N ASN A 445 6.87 8.29 1.62
CA ASN A 445 6.09 7.91 0.45
C ASN A 445 4.96 6.94 0.84
N CYS A 446 5.18 5.98 1.75
CA CYS A 446 4.11 5.11 2.26
C CYS A 446 3.01 5.88 2.99
N ILE A 447 3.37 6.90 3.80
CA ILE A 447 2.38 7.77 4.45
C ILE A 447 1.52 8.51 3.41
N ALA A 448 2.13 8.97 2.33
CA ALA A 448 1.41 9.57 1.21
C ALA A 448 0.50 8.56 0.49
N ALA A 449 0.95 7.32 0.29
CA ALA A 449 0.13 6.25 -0.28
C ALA A 449 -1.12 5.96 0.58
N HIS A 450 -0.96 5.88 1.90
CA HIS A 450 -2.09 5.74 2.83
C HIS A 450 -3.05 6.93 2.77
N SER A 451 -2.51 8.15 2.74
CA SER A 451 -3.31 9.36 2.64
C SER A 451 -4.10 9.40 1.34
N PHE A 452 -3.48 8.99 0.24
CA PHE A 452 -4.11 8.90 -1.06
C PHE A 452 -5.20 7.83 -1.14
N TYR A 453 -4.95 6.66 -0.55
CA TYR A 453 -5.97 5.63 -0.41
C TYR A 453 -7.17 6.15 0.40
N LYS A 454 -6.92 6.79 1.55
CA LYS A 454 -7.96 7.31 2.46
C LYS A 454 -8.85 8.35 1.81
N THR A 455 -8.33 9.09 0.83
CA THR A 455 -9.08 10.10 0.08
C THR A 455 -9.75 9.49 -1.15
N ASN A 456 -9.85 8.16 -1.22
CA ASN A 456 -10.41 7.44 -2.35
C ASN A 456 -9.75 7.84 -3.67
N PHE A 457 -8.44 8.04 -3.63
CA PHE A 457 -7.60 8.42 -4.77
C PHE A 457 -7.95 9.79 -5.38
N SER A 458 -8.57 10.71 -4.62
CA SER A 458 -8.94 12.05 -5.11
C SER A 458 -7.89 13.15 -4.87
N ASP A 459 -7.06 13.02 -3.84
CA ASP A 459 -6.28 14.16 -3.32
C ASP A 459 -4.96 14.46 -4.06
N PHE A 460 -4.70 13.74 -5.16
CA PHE A 460 -3.59 14.07 -6.06
C PHE A 460 -4.15 14.38 -7.44
N VAL A 461 -4.25 15.67 -7.75
CA VAL A 461 -4.67 16.16 -9.07
C VAL A 461 -3.73 15.59 -10.13
N VAL A 462 -4.24 14.66 -10.92
CA VAL A 462 -3.57 14.10 -12.11
C VAL A 462 -3.84 15.06 -13.27
N GLY A 463 -2.86 15.92 -13.60
CA GLY A 463 -2.92 16.93 -14.66
C GLY A 463 -3.53 18.26 -14.18
N VAL A 464 -3.01 19.46 -14.48
CA VAL A 464 -2.21 19.95 -15.61
C VAL A 464 -1.38 21.18 -15.16
N ASP A 465 -0.29 21.43 -15.90
CA ASP A 465 0.54 22.64 -16.00
C ASP A 465 1.77 22.77 -15.07
N ARG A 466 2.95 22.72 -15.70
CA ARG A 466 4.28 22.78 -15.08
C ARG A 466 4.68 24.19 -14.59
N ASN A 467 3.72 25.10 -14.47
CA ASN A 467 3.98 26.49 -14.10
C ASN A 467 3.32 26.94 -12.80
N ASN A 468 2.81 26.02 -11.96
CA ASN A 468 2.24 26.40 -10.69
C ASN A 468 2.69 25.45 -9.56
N PRO A 469 3.73 25.80 -8.77
CA PRO A 469 4.03 25.05 -7.55
C PRO A 469 2.77 25.05 -6.68
N GLN A 470 2.38 23.85 -6.20
CA GLN A 470 1.18 23.61 -5.39
C GLN A 470 0.87 24.80 -4.48
N LYS A 471 -0.24 25.48 -4.78
CA LYS A 471 -0.67 26.68 -4.06
C LYS A 471 -1.37 26.22 -2.78
N ILE A 472 -0.64 26.20 -1.65
CA ILE A 472 -1.28 26.09 -0.33
C ILE A 472 -1.99 27.42 -0.12
N ASN A 473 -3.32 27.45 -0.28
CA ASN A 473 -4.05 28.72 -0.36
C ASN A 473 -4.38 29.33 1.02
N GLU A 474 -4.13 28.63 2.13
CA GLU A 474 -4.62 29.04 3.44
C GLU A 474 -3.62 28.81 4.59
N PHE A 475 -3.47 29.82 5.43
CA PHE A 475 -2.75 29.74 6.69
C PHE A 475 -3.63 29.05 7.74
N ASN A 476 -3.07 28.14 8.54
CA ASN A 476 -3.83 27.43 9.57
C ASN A 476 -2.99 27.16 10.83
N LEU A 477 -3.55 27.38 12.00
CA LEU A 477 -2.98 26.94 13.28
C LEU A 477 -3.86 25.84 13.88
N GLN A 478 -3.31 24.65 14.05
CA GLN A 478 -4.03 23.49 14.57
C GLN A 478 -4.12 23.51 16.10
N GLN A 479 -5.05 22.73 16.63
CA GLN A 479 -5.14 22.47 18.06
C GLN A 479 -3.95 21.60 18.49
N ASN A 480 -3.30 21.94 19.61
CA ASN A 480 -2.20 21.15 20.16
C ASN A 480 -2.70 19.76 20.57
N TYR A 481 -1.88 18.73 20.39
CA TYR A 481 -2.21 17.37 20.82
C TYR A 481 -1.04 16.75 21.60
N PRO A 482 -1.30 16.11 22.76
CA PRO A 482 -2.60 16.05 23.46
C PRO A 482 -3.06 17.43 24.00
N ASN A 483 -4.36 17.60 24.28
CA ASN A 483 -4.89 18.75 25.03
C ASN A 483 -6.11 18.31 25.88
N PRO A 484 -6.03 18.27 27.22
CA PRO A 484 -4.90 18.71 28.06
C PRO A 484 -3.61 17.89 27.88
N PHE A 485 -2.45 18.46 28.20
CA PHE A 485 -1.14 17.83 28.03
C PHE A 485 -0.32 17.79 29.33
N ASN A 486 0.65 16.87 29.42
CA ASN A 486 1.58 16.76 30.56
C ASN A 486 2.93 16.10 30.15
N PRO A 487 4.08 16.75 30.31
CA PRO A 487 4.30 18.19 30.17
C PRO A 487 4.55 18.59 28.71
N LYS A 488 4.45 17.65 27.76
CA LYS A 488 4.75 17.86 26.34
C LYS A 488 3.51 17.78 25.45
N THR A 489 3.47 18.58 24.40
CA THR A 489 2.45 18.57 23.35
C THR A 489 3.06 18.98 22.02
N ASN A 490 2.49 18.53 20.91
CA ASN A 490 2.84 19.04 19.60
C ASN A 490 1.84 20.09 19.11
N ILE A 491 2.33 21.08 18.35
CA ILE A 491 1.53 22.15 17.74
C ILE A 491 1.80 22.15 16.23
N GLY A 492 0.78 21.78 15.45
CA GLY A 492 0.81 21.84 13.99
C GLY A 492 0.37 23.20 13.42
N PHE A 493 1.00 23.66 12.35
CA PHE A 493 0.59 24.86 11.61
C PHE A 493 0.93 24.81 10.11
N ARG A 494 0.23 25.61 9.30
CA ARG A 494 0.38 25.71 7.84
C ARG A 494 0.66 27.15 7.41
N ILE A 495 1.61 27.30 6.49
CA ILE A 495 1.99 28.56 5.85
C ILE A 495 1.54 28.53 4.38
N ALA A 496 0.75 29.52 3.97
CA ALA A 496 0.21 29.62 2.61
C ALA A 496 1.19 30.23 1.61
N ASN A 497 0.96 29.97 0.32
CA ASN A 497 1.62 30.67 -0.78
C ASN A 497 1.11 32.11 -0.87
N LEU A 498 1.98 33.05 -1.23
CA LEU A 498 1.58 34.43 -1.46
C LEU A 498 0.74 34.57 -2.74
N PRO A 499 -0.14 35.60 -2.84
CA PRO A 499 -1.09 35.75 -3.94
C PRO A 499 -0.47 35.75 -5.35
N ASP A 500 0.82 36.09 -5.48
CA ASP A 500 1.55 36.30 -6.74
C ASP A 500 2.24 35.05 -7.32
N GLY A 501 2.02 33.85 -6.76
CA GLY A 501 2.56 32.60 -7.32
C GLY A 501 4.05 32.38 -7.07
N LYS A 502 4.69 33.20 -6.22
CA LYS A 502 6.02 32.91 -5.67
C LYS A 502 5.89 31.92 -4.52
N ALA A 503 6.88 31.03 -4.38
CA ALA A 503 7.02 30.21 -3.16
C ALA A 503 7.09 31.18 -1.96
N GLY A 504 6.06 31.15 -1.10
CA GLY A 504 5.92 32.12 -0.03
C GLY A 504 7.00 31.89 1.02
N PHE A 505 8.07 32.69 1.01
CA PHE A 505 8.95 32.83 2.18
C PHE A 505 8.38 33.97 3.03
N GLY A 506 8.06 33.68 4.29
CA GLY A 506 7.56 34.69 5.23
C GLY A 506 8.13 34.47 6.62
N PHE A 507 8.35 35.56 7.35
CA PHE A 507 8.78 35.48 8.73
C PHE A 507 7.63 34.95 9.60
N VAL A 508 7.84 33.81 10.26
CA VAL A 508 6.83 33.14 11.07
C VAL A 508 7.22 33.22 12.53
N THR A 509 6.28 33.63 13.37
CA THR A 509 6.43 33.56 14.82
C THR A 509 5.34 32.67 15.42
N LEU A 510 5.76 31.71 16.26
CA LEU A 510 4.86 30.89 17.07
C LEU A 510 5.27 31.06 18.53
N LYS A 511 4.40 31.68 19.32
CA LYS A 511 4.69 32.06 20.71
C LYS A 511 3.63 31.57 21.66
N VAL A 512 4.01 31.31 22.91
CA VAL A 512 3.14 30.85 23.99
C VAL A 512 2.99 31.95 25.03
N PHE A 513 1.77 32.15 25.53
CA PHE A 513 1.38 33.17 26.49
C PHE A 513 0.59 32.56 27.65
N ASP A 514 0.70 33.16 28.83
CA ASP A 514 -0.16 32.85 29.97
C ASP A 514 -1.51 33.61 29.92
N VAL A 515 -2.38 33.38 30.91
CA VAL A 515 -3.70 34.03 31.01
C VAL A 515 -3.65 35.56 31.18
N LEU A 516 -2.50 36.12 31.57
CA LEU A 516 -2.29 37.56 31.69
C LEU A 516 -1.70 38.16 30.40
N GLY A 517 -1.50 37.34 29.36
CA GLY A 517 -0.89 37.76 28.09
C GLY A 517 0.63 37.90 28.14
N ARG A 518 1.30 37.38 29.18
CA ARG A 518 2.77 37.40 29.27
C ARG A 518 3.32 36.27 28.41
N GLU A 519 4.30 36.58 27.55
CA GLU A 519 5.02 35.56 26.77
C GLU A 519 5.82 34.65 27.71
N VAL A 520 5.63 33.33 27.57
CA VAL A 520 6.32 32.31 28.38
C VAL A 520 7.25 31.43 27.54
N ALA A 521 7.07 31.36 26.22
CA ALA A 521 7.97 30.68 25.30
C ALA A 521 7.83 31.22 23.87
N THR A 522 8.93 31.18 23.11
CA THR A 522 8.93 31.34 21.65
C THR A 522 9.36 30.00 21.05
N LEU A 523 8.50 29.41 20.21
CA LEU A 523 8.70 28.08 19.61
C LEU A 523 9.23 28.16 18.18
N VAL A 524 8.83 29.19 17.43
CA VAL A 524 9.30 29.48 16.07
C VAL A 524 9.49 30.99 15.96
N ASN A 525 10.60 31.42 15.35
CA ASN A 525 10.93 32.83 15.10
C ASN A 525 11.93 32.93 13.94
N GLU A 526 11.52 32.49 12.76
CA GLU A 526 12.38 32.38 11.58
C GLU A 526 11.57 32.48 10.28
N GLU A 527 12.25 32.65 9.15
CA GLU A 527 11.62 32.55 7.84
C GLU A 527 11.31 31.09 7.51
N LYS A 528 10.05 30.82 7.12
CA LYS A 528 9.61 29.51 6.64
C LYS A 528 9.07 29.64 5.21
N PRO A 529 9.33 28.67 4.32
CA PRO A 529 8.59 28.56 3.07
C PRO A 529 7.12 28.18 3.32
N ALA A 530 6.30 28.19 2.26
CA ALA A 530 4.95 27.64 2.31
C ALA A 530 5.02 26.12 2.55
N GLY A 531 4.20 25.61 3.46
CA GLY A 531 4.29 24.22 3.91
C GLY A 531 3.51 23.93 5.18
N SER A 532 3.50 22.66 5.58
CA SER A 532 2.98 22.22 6.88
C SER A 532 4.14 21.96 7.84
N TYR A 533 3.99 22.37 9.09
CA TYR A 533 5.03 22.30 10.12
C TYR A 533 4.43 21.81 11.44
N GLU A 534 5.26 21.19 12.27
CA GLU A 534 4.92 20.79 13.63
C GLU A 534 6.09 21.15 14.56
N VAL A 535 5.77 21.59 15.78
CA VAL A 535 6.77 21.86 16.82
C VAL A 535 6.34 21.24 18.15
N GLU A 536 7.28 20.61 18.85
CA GLU A 536 7.08 20.11 20.22
C GLU A 536 7.21 21.27 21.21
N PHE A 537 6.25 21.41 22.13
CA PHE A 537 6.33 22.31 23.27
C PHE A 537 6.46 21.51 24.57
N ASN A 538 7.56 21.73 25.30
CA ASN A 538 7.80 21.15 26.62
C ASN A 538 7.59 22.20 27.71
N ALA A 539 6.54 22.04 28.50
CA ALA A 539 6.12 22.96 29.55
C ALA A 539 6.52 22.50 30.96
N SER A 540 7.57 21.67 31.09
CA SER A 540 7.99 21.13 32.39
C SER A 540 8.25 22.20 33.46
N SER A 541 8.74 23.38 33.04
CA SER A 541 9.03 24.54 33.89
C SER A 541 7.81 25.42 34.23
N LEU A 542 6.63 25.14 33.66
CA LEU A 542 5.41 25.93 33.84
C LEU A 542 4.46 25.28 34.87
N SER A 543 3.57 26.07 35.47
CA SER A 543 2.54 25.58 36.41
C SER A 543 1.33 25.00 35.66
N SER A 544 0.62 24.03 36.24
CA SER A 544 -0.68 23.59 35.68
C SER A 544 -1.61 24.79 35.47
N GLY A 545 -2.31 24.83 34.34
CA GLY A 545 -3.14 25.97 33.99
C GLY A 545 -3.46 26.08 32.51
N ILE A 546 -4.12 27.18 32.17
CA ILE A 546 -4.48 27.51 30.78
C ILE A 546 -3.39 28.38 30.18
N TYR A 547 -2.98 28.03 28.96
CA TYR A 547 -2.06 28.79 28.14
C TYR A 547 -2.65 29.04 26.76
N PHE A 548 -2.14 30.06 26.07
CA PHE A 548 -2.51 30.37 24.70
C PHE A 548 -1.26 30.33 23.83
N TYR A 549 -1.39 29.87 22.60
CA TYR A 549 -0.32 29.97 21.62
C TYR A 549 -0.81 30.68 20.38
N GLN A 550 0.05 31.53 19.82
CA GLN A 550 -0.26 32.40 18.69
C GLN A 550 0.72 32.14 17.56
N LEU A 551 0.20 31.82 16.39
CA LEU A 551 0.92 31.86 15.13
C LEU A 551 0.71 33.24 14.50
N ARG A 552 1.78 33.91 14.12
CA ARG A 552 1.74 35.21 13.45
C ARG A 552 2.70 35.28 12.28
N THR A 553 2.19 35.78 11.17
CA THR A 553 2.93 36.22 9.98
C THR A 553 2.50 37.65 9.64
N ASP A 554 3.00 38.21 8.54
CA ASP A 554 2.63 39.57 8.11
C ASP A 554 1.12 39.73 7.84
N ASN A 555 0.47 38.69 7.31
CA ASN A 555 -0.94 38.73 6.85
C ASN A 555 -1.87 37.74 7.58
N TYR A 556 -1.36 37.00 8.57
CA TYR A 556 -2.17 36.03 9.32
C TYR A 556 -1.81 36.04 10.81
N SER A 557 -2.83 35.97 11.66
CA SER A 557 -2.67 35.76 13.09
C SER A 557 -3.77 34.84 13.58
N SER A 558 -3.40 33.78 14.30
CA SER A 558 -4.34 32.83 14.88
C SER A 558 -3.89 32.43 16.27
N VAL A 559 -4.86 32.28 17.18
CA VAL A 559 -4.62 31.96 18.59
C VAL A 559 -5.44 30.74 18.97
N LYS A 560 -4.83 29.82 19.71
CA LYS A 560 -5.48 28.62 20.25
C LYS A 560 -5.14 28.47 21.74
N LYS A 561 -6.03 27.77 22.45
CA LYS A 561 -5.94 27.53 23.90
C LYS A 561 -5.44 26.12 24.16
N MET A 562 -4.51 25.97 25.10
CA MET A 562 -4.05 24.67 25.60
C MET A 562 -4.13 24.61 27.13
N ILE A 563 -4.25 23.39 27.66
CA ILE A 563 -4.41 23.14 29.10
C ILE A 563 -3.25 22.23 29.53
N LEU A 564 -2.38 22.74 30.41
CA LEU A 564 -1.33 21.95 31.05
C LEU A 564 -1.88 21.34 32.34
N LEU A 565 -1.81 20.03 32.46
CA LEU A 565 -2.07 19.29 33.71
C LEU A 565 -0.74 18.75 34.23
N LYS A 566 -0.46 18.93 35.51
CA LYS A 566 0.64 18.23 36.21
C LYS A 566 0.07 17.18 37.13
#